data_AF-A0A977IV80-F1
#
_entry.id   AF-A0A977IV80-F1
#
_cell.length_a   1.000
_cell.length_b   1.000
_cell.length_c   1.000
_cell.angle_alpha   90.00
_cell.angle_beta   90.00
_cell.angle_gamma   90.00
#
_symmetry.space_group_name_H-M   'P 1'
#
loop_
_entity.id
_entity.type
_entity.pdbx_description
1 polymer ?
#
loop_
_entity_poly.entity_id
_entity_poly.type
_entity_poly.pdbx_seq_one_letter_code
_entity_poly.pdbx_strand_id
1 'polypeptide(L)'
;RTMYRFIVLACVVAVGAQPMGDMPACARVSHGGLMCCKKEMPPMKPPSDDTKECFKLMKKPPSCDVDICLAKKKGLASDDGTIDKKKMAEDVEQLFENDPELVDSLKENCINGDLAKYGPADFCDLMKQRLCFDVQIIKRCNEWDDTGDCSGMKDLAAECVKQFS
;
A
#
# COMPACT_ATOMS: atom_id res chain seq x y z
N ARG A 1 -36.41 -38.93 -39.20
CA ARG A 1 -36.98 -38.49 -37.90
C ARG A 1 -35.84 -37.88 -37.11
N THR A 2 -35.83 -36.57 -37.04
CA THR A 2 -34.72 -35.71 -36.61
C THR A 2 -34.72 -35.58 -35.09
N MET A 3 -33.60 -35.80 -34.41
CA MET A 3 -33.39 -35.34 -33.04
C MET A 3 -32.00 -34.71 -32.93
N TYR A 4 -31.92 -33.42 -33.21
CA TYR A 4 -30.79 -32.59 -32.79
C TYR A 4 -30.89 -32.39 -31.28
N ARG A 5 -29.98 -33.02 -30.53
CA ARG A 5 -29.78 -32.74 -29.10
C ARG A 5 -28.95 -31.47 -28.99
N PHE A 6 -29.60 -30.35 -28.71
CA PHE A 6 -28.94 -29.12 -28.31
C PHE A 6 -28.41 -29.29 -26.88
N ILE A 7 -27.10 -29.53 -26.75
CA ILE A 7 -26.40 -29.40 -25.47
C ILE A 7 -26.15 -27.91 -25.28
N VAL A 8 -27.02 -27.25 -24.51
CA VAL A 8 -26.79 -25.87 -24.08
C VAL A 8 -25.68 -25.93 -23.03
N LEU A 9 -24.45 -25.66 -23.45
CA LEU A 9 -23.32 -25.47 -22.57
C LEU A 9 -23.52 -24.12 -21.85
N ALA A 10 -24.11 -24.16 -20.67
CA ALA A 10 -24.20 -23.00 -19.79
C ALA A 10 -22.79 -22.66 -19.31
N CYS A 11 -22.10 -21.78 -20.03
CA CYS A 11 -20.93 -21.08 -19.49
C CYS A 11 -21.42 -20.17 -18.37
N VAL A 12 -21.46 -20.69 -17.14
CA VAL A 12 -21.51 -19.89 -15.93
C VAL A 12 -20.15 -19.17 -15.88
N VAL A 13 -20.09 -18.00 -16.50
CA VAL A 13 -19.03 -17.03 -16.21
C VAL A 13 -19.27 -16.60 -14.77
N ALA A 14 -18.65 -17.31 -13.84
CA ALA A 14 -18.47 -16.81 -12.49
C ALA A 14 -17.63 -15.55 -12.63
N VAL A 15 -18.30 -14.41 -12.79
CA VAL A 15 -17.72 -13.11 -12.50
C VAL A 15 -17.41 -13.18 -11.02
N GLY A 16 -16.16 -13.52 -10.71
CA GLY A 16 -15.63 -13.41 -9.37
C GLY A 16 -15.69 -11.94 -8.99
N ALA A 17 -16.80 -11.54 -8.37
CA ALA A 17 -16.80 -10.40 -7.49
C ALA A 17 -15.82 -10.75 -6.37
N GLN A 18 -14.53 -10.42 -6.56
CA GLN A 18 -13.60 -10.39 -5.45
C GLN A 18 -14.14 -9.30 -4.53
N PRO A 19 -14.62 -9.65 -3.33
CA PRO A 19 -15.13 -8.64 -2.43
C PRO A 19 -13.99 -7.66 -2.15
N MET A 20 -14.25 -6.36 -2.30
CA MET A 20 -13.40 -5.29 -1.78
C MET A 20 -13.37 -5.28 -0.22
N GLY A 21 -13.55 -6.44 0.41
CA GLY A 21 -13.91 -6.62 1.81
C GLY A 21 -12.72 -6.70 2.76
N ASP A 22 -11.53 -7.06 2.28
CA ASP A 22 -10.41 -7.42 3.16
C ASP A 22 -9.34 -6.32 3.30
N MET A 23 -9.48 -5.18 2.61
CA MET A 23 -8.60 -4.02 2.78
C MET A 23 -8.79 -3.11 4.03
N PRO A 24 -9.85 -3.18 4.84
CA PRO A 24 -10.04 -2.19 5.89
C PRO A 24 -8.98 -2.30 7.00
N ALA A 25 -8.45 -3.51 7.26
CA ALA A 25 -7.38 -3.70 8.22
C ALA A 25 -6.13 -2.93 7.81
N CYS A 26 -5.63 -3.17 6.60
CA CYS A 26 -4.45 -2.46 6.09
C CYS A 26 -4.67 -0.96 5.94
N ALA A 27 -5.82 -0.54 5.42
CA ALA A 27 -6.13 0.89 5.31
C ALA A 27 -6.13 1.58 6.69
N ARG A 28 -6.66 0.92 7.74
CA ARG A 28 -6.67 1.47 9.09
C ARG A 28 -5.27 1.50 9.73
N VAL A 29 -4.44 0.49 9.47
CA VAL A 29 -3.06 0.49 9.98
C VAL A 29 -2.21 1.56 9.26
N SER A 30 -2.36 1.71 7.95
CA SER A 30 -1.71 2.77 7.15
C SER A 30 -2.16 4.18 7.55
N HIS A 31 -3.46 4.37 7.82
CA HIS A 31 -4.03 5.66 8.25
C HIS A 31 -3.93 5.86 9.78
N GLY A 32 -2.70 5.99 10.27
CA GLY A 32 -2.40 6.38 11.66
C GLY A 32 -2.04 5.23 12.59
N GLY A 33 -2.29 3.98 12.20
CA GLY A 33 -1.86 2.81 12.97
C GLY A 33 -0.35 2.63 13.04
N LEU A 34 0.40 3.12 12.06
CA LEU A 34 1.87 3.19 12.14
C LEU A 34 2.35 3.99 13.38
N MET A 35 1.61 5.00 13.82
CA MET A 35 1.95 5.78 15.02
C MET A 35 1.80 4.99 16.33
N CYS A 36 1.12 3.84 16.28
CA CYS A 36 0.97 2.93 17.41
C CYS A 36 2.15 1.96 17.54
N CYS A 37 3.07 1.94 16.59
CA CYS A 37 4.32 1.23 16.75
C CYS A 37 5.26 2.03 17.65
N LYS A 38 5.78 1.41 18.73
CA LYS A 38 6.72 2.05 19.66
C LYS A 38 8.14 2.15 19.13
N LYS A 39 8.45 1.41 18.06
CA LYS A 39 9.74 1.54 17.38
C LYS A 39 9.90 2.98 16.88
N GLU A 40 11.07 3.56 17.09
CA GLU A 40 11.40 4.87 16.56
C GLU A 40 11.36 4.83 15.03
N MET A 41 10.22 5.25 14.46
CA MET A 41 10.17 5.56 13.04
C MET A 41 10.85 6.91 12.82
N PRO A 42 11.56 7.07 11.69
CA PRO A 42 12.08 8.37 11.33
C PRO A 42 10.91 9.37 11.33
N PRO A 43 11.09 10.55 11.94
CA PRO A 43 10.01 11.52 12.05
C PRO A 43 9.50 11.82 10.64
N MET A 44 8.22 11.53 10.40
CA MET A 44 7.59 11.91 9.14
C MET A 44 7.64 13.44 9.08
N LYS A 45 8.44 13.97 8.16
CA LYS A 45 8.48 15.41 7.92
C LYS A 45 7.06 15.87 7.60
N PRO A 46 6.56 16.94 8.25
CA PRO A 46 5.25 17.45 7.92
C PRO A 46 5.21 17.78 6.43
N PRO A 47 4.04 17.66 5.78
CA PRO A 47 3.91 18.02 4.38
C PRO A 47 4.41 19.45 4.16
N SER A 48 5.36 19.62 3.23
CA SER A 48 5.78 20.95 2.78
C SER A 48 4.58 21.69 2.18
N ASP A 49 4.63 23.02 2.13
CA ASP A 49 3.57 23.81 1.50
C ASP A 49 3.31 23.36 0.05
N ASP A 50 4.35 22.88 -0.65
CA ASP A 50 4.28 22.34 -2.01
C ASP A 50 3.51 21.02 -2.13
N THR A 51 3.35 20.28 -1.03
CA THR A 51 2.62 19.00 -0.99
C THR A 51 1.22 19.13 -0.40
N LYS A 52 0.92 20.24 0.30
CA LYS A 52 -0.41 20.50 0.87
C LYS A 52 -1.52 20.52 -0.18
N GLU A 53 -1.23 20.98 -1.39
CA GLU A 53 -2.20 20.99 -2.48
C GLU A 53 -2.60 19.59 -2.95
N CYS A 54 -1.71 18.60 -2.84
CA CYS A 54 -2.01 17.22 -3.23
C CYS A 54 -3.15 16.63 -2.40
N PHE A 55 -3.26 17.03 -1.13
CA PHE A 55 -4.35 16.56 -0.25
C PHE A 55 -5.72 17.11 -0.63
N LYS A 56 -5.80 18.18 -1.44
CA LYS A 56 -7.07 18.66 -2.02
C LYS A 56 -7.62 17.70 -3.08
N LEU A 57 -6.78 16.79 -3.60
CA LEU A 57 -7.17 15.75 -4.56
C LEU A 57 -7.74 14.50 -3.88
N MET A 58 -7.76 14.44 -2.53
CA MET A 58 -8.39 13.33 -1.82
C MET A 58 -9.89 13.27 -2.13
N LYS A 59 -10.30 12.20 -2.81
CA LYS A 59 -11.67 11.88 -3.15
C LYS A 59 -12.13 10.62 -2.41
N LYS A 60 -13.44 10.43 -2.34
CA LYS A 60 -14.07 9.15 -1.95
C LYS A 60 -14.85 8.63 -3.16
N PRO A 61 -14.53 7.44 -3.73
CA PRO A 61 -13.47 6.52 -3.32
C PRO A 61 -12.05 7.08 -3.54
N PRO A 62 -11.02 6.52 -2.85
CA PRO A 62 -9.63 6.94 -3.03
C PRO A 62 -9.20 6.83 -4.50
N SER A 63 -8.56 7.86 -5.02
CA SER A 63 -7.94 7.85 -6.35
C SER A 63 -6.42 7.91 -6.22
N CYS A 64 -5.73 7.56 -7.31
CA CYS A 64 -4.29 7.66 -7.44
C CYS A 64 -3.76 9.10 -7.51
N ASP A 65 -4.64 10.08 -7.67
CA ASP A 65 -4.28 11.49 -7.91
C ASP A 65 -3.38 12.04 -6.79
N VAL A 66 -3.67 11.68 -5.54
CA VAL A 66 -2.91 12.14 -4.37
C VAL A 66 -1.51 11.54 -4.36
N ASP A 67 -1.41 10.22 -4.55
CA ASP A 67 -0.14 9.50 -4.56
C ASP A 67 0.76 9.94 -5.71
N ILE A 68 0.18 10.13 -6.91
CA ILE A 68 0.88 10.67 -8.08
C ILE A 68 1.36 12.10 -7.78
N CYS A 69 0.52 12.97 -7.23
CA CYS A 69 0.91 14.34 -6.91
C CYS A 69 2.07 14.38 -5.90
N LEU A 70 1.99 13.59 -4.82
CA LEU A 70 3.03 13.52 -3.80
C LEU A 70 4.35 12.99 -4.38
N ALA A 71 4.29 11.90 -5.15
CA ALA A 71 5.48 11.30 -5.75
C ALA A 71 6.14 12.26 -6.75
N LYS A 72 5.38 12.95 -7.59
CA LYS A 72 5.89 13.97 -8.52
C LYS A 72 6.58 15.12 -7.79
N LYS A 73 5.95 15.66 -6.75
CA LYS A 73 6.50 16.79 -5.97
C LYS A 73 7.81 16.43 -5.28
N LYS A 74 7.97 15.15 -4.91
CA LYS A 74 9.23 14.61 -4.38
C LYS A 74 10.23 14.18 -5.47
N GLY A 75 9.84 14.25 -6.74
CA GLY A 75 10.65 13.80 -7.87
C GLY A 75 10.78 12.27 -7.98
N LEU A 76 9.92 11.51 -7.31
CA LEU A 76 9.91 10.04 -7.25
C LEU A 76 9.08 9.37 -8.35
N ALA A 77 8.32 10.15 -9.12
CA ALA A 77 7.53 9.67 -10.24
C ALA A 77 7.49 10.69 -11.38
N SER A 78 7.29 10.21 -12.60
CA SER A 78 7.07 11.02 -13.79
C SER A 78 5.64 11.53 -13.90
N ASP A 79 5.37 12.30 -14.96
CA ASP A 79 4.10 13.01 -15.10
C ASP A 79 2.87 12.11 -15.28
N ASP A 80 3.09 10.90 -15.76
CA ASP A 80 2.10 9.84 -15.96
C ASP A 80 1.94 8.92 -14.74
N GLY A 81 2.69 9.15 -13.66
CA GLY A 81 2.66 8.32 -12.46
C GLY A 81 3.62 7.12 -12.47
N THR A 82 4.47 6.97 -13.50
CA THR A 82 5.50 5.94 -13.52
C THR A 82 6.56 6.20 -12.45
N ILE A 83 6.86 5.19 -11.63
CA ILE A 83 7.78 5.30 -10.48
C ILE A 83 9.24 5.36 -10.96
N ASP A 84 9.99 6.37 -10.50
CA ASP A 84 11.45 6.41 -10.63
C ASP A 84 12.07 5.56 -9.52
N LYS A 85 12.25 4.27 -9.82
CA LYS A 85 12.77 3.27 -8.86
C LYS A 85 14.11 3.65 -8.27
N LYS A 86 14.98 4.33 -9.04
CA LYS A 86 16.30 4.74 -8.57
C LYS A 86 16.16 5.80 -7.49
N LYS A 87 15.40 6.88 -7.76
CA LYS A 87 15.18 7.93 -6.76
C LYS A 87 14.38 7.44 -5.57
N MET A 88 13.45 6.52 -5.77
CA MET A 88 12.74 5.89 -4.66
C MET A 88 13.67 5.07 -3.76
N ALA A 89 14.65 4.37 -4.32
CA ALA A 89 15.65 3.66 -3.53
C ALA A 89 16.53 4.63 -2.74
N GLU A 90 16.97 5.73 -3.34
CA GLU A 90 17.73 6.80 -2.69
C GLU A 90 16.92 7.47 -1.55
N ASP A 91 15.64 7.76 -1.78
CA ASP A 91 14.73 8.34 -0.76
C ASP A 91 14.53 7.38 0.42
N VAL A 92 14.38 6.08 0.16
CA VAL A 92 14.24 5.06 1.21
C VAL A 92 15.54 4.88 2.00
N GLU A 93 16.70 4.87 1.35
CA GLU A 93 18.01 4.85 2.02
C GLU A 93 18.18 6.04 2.96
N GLN A 94 17.80 7.23 2.51
CA GLN A 94 17.89 8.45 3.31
C GLN A 94 16.88 8.44 4.47
N LEU A 95 15.64 8.03 4.20
CA LEU A 95 14.57 8.07 5.20
C LEU A 95 14.84 7.07 6.33
N PHE A 96 15.34 5.88 6.00
CA PHE A 96 15.57 4.79 6.94
C PHE A 96 17.07 4.48 7.12
N GLU A 97 17.93 5.51 7.08
CA GLU A 97 19.39 5.35 7.21
C GLU A 97 19.82 4.60 8.48
N ASN A 98 19.01 4.70 9.55
CA ASN A 98 19.25 4.04 10.83
C ASN A 98 18.68 2.61 10.90
N ASP A 99 18.04 2.13 9.83
CA ASP A 99 17.46 0.79 9.77
C ASP A 99 17.75 0.10 8.41
N PRO A 100 19.01 -0.30 8.17
CA PRO A 100 19.44 -0.87 6.88
C PRO A 100 18.68 -2.14 6.49
N GLU A 101 18.27 -2.97 7.46
CA GLU A 101 17.44 -4.14 7.18
C GLU A 101 16.06 -3.77 6.61
N LEU A 102 15.51 -2.60 6.98
CA LEU A 102 14.23 -2.13 6.45
C LEU A 102 14.45 -1.63 5.03
N VAL A 103 15.53 -0.87 4.81
CA VAL A 103 15.95 -0.42 3.48
C VAL A 103 16.08 -1.59 2.51
N ASP A 104 16.78 -2.65 2.91
CA ASP A 104 16.97 -3.85 2.09
C ASP A 104 15.63 -4.53 1.78
N SER A 105 14.79 -4.71 2.80
CA SER A 105 13.45 -5.29 2.62
C SER A 105 12.57 -4.46 1.67
N LEU A 106 12.57 -3.14 1.81
CA LEU A 106 11.79 -2.23 0.95
C LEU A 106 12.31 -2.26 -0.50
N LYS A 107 13.62 -2.32 -0.70
CA LYS A 107 14.21 -2.42 -2.05
C LYS A 107 13.87 -3.75 -2.70
N GLU A 108 14.02 -4.86 -1.98
CA GLU A 108 13.79 -6.20 -2.52
C GLU A 108 12.31 -6.44 -2.79
N ASN A 109 11.45 -6.18 -1.80
CA ASN A 109 10.05 -6.58 -1.85
C ASN A 109 9.13 -5.55 -2.51
N CYS A 110 9.49 -4.26 -2.44
CA CYS A 110 8.60 -3.19 -2.90
C CYS A 110 9.13 -2.48 -4.14
N ILE A 111 10.37 -1.98 -4.15
CA ILE A 111 10.90 -1.21 -5.30
C ILE A 111 11.20 -2.13 -6.50
N ASN A 112 11.91 -3.23 -6.24
CA ASN A 112 12.28 -4.21 -7.27
C ASN A 112 11.33 -5.41 -7.31
N GLY A 113 10.44 -5.52 -6.33
CA GLY A 113 9.51 -6.63 -6.19
C GLY A 113 8.26 -6.52 -7.08
N ASP A 114 7.40 -7.53 -6.93
CA ASP A 114 6.14 -7.64 -7.63
C ASP A 114 5.03 -6.91 -6.87
N LEU A 115 4.66 -5.72 -7.37
CA LEU A 115 3.60 -4.91 -6.80
C LEU A 115 2.20 -5.49 -6.99
N ALA A 116 2.00 -6.43 -7.93
CA ALA A 116 0.67 -7.00 -8.20
C ALA A 116 0.08 -7.78 -7.01
N LYS A 117 0.94 -8.17 -6.06
CA LYS A 117 0.54 -8.81 -4.81
C LYS A 117 -0.10 -7.84 -3.82
N TYR A 118 0.15 -6.54 -3.97
CA TYR A 118 -0.26 -5.52 -3.03
C TYR A 118 -1.51 -4.79 -3.53
N GLY A 119 -2.66 -5.25 -3.05
CA GLY A 119 -3.96 -4.65 -3.31
C GLY A 119 -4.64 -5.09 -4.61
N PRO A 120 -5.81 -4.52 -4.94
CA PRO A 120 -6.61 -5.01 -6.03
C PRO A 120 -6.05 -4.52 -7.37
N ALA A 121 -6.46 -5.18 -8.45
CA ALA A 121 -5.87 -4.95 -9.78
C ALA A 121 -6.03 -3.51 -10.28
N ASP A 122 -7.09 -2.82 -9.87
CA ASP A 122 -7.45 -1.45 -10.25
C ASP A 122 -6.64 -0.37 -9.51
N PHE A 123 -5.88 -0.72 -8.48
CA PHE A 123 -4.95 0.22 -7.85
C PHE A 123 -3.79 0.52 -8.80
N CYS A 124 -3.43 1.80 -8.91
CA CYS A 124 -2.19 2.18 -9.59
C CYS A 124 -0.97 1.73 -8.79
N ASP A 125 0.16 1.62 -9.49
CA ASP A 125 1.42 1.15 -8.91
C ASP A 125 1.87 1.95 -7.70
N LEU A 126 1.64 3.27 -7.66
CA LEU A 126 1.98 4.08 -6.48
C LEU A 126 1.17 3.73 -5.22
N MET A 127 -0.12 3.39 -5.36
CA MET A 127 -0.92 2.92 -4.23
C MET A 127 -0.45 1.54 -3.76
N LYS A 128 -0.15 0.64 -4.69
CA LYS A 128 0.40 -0.70 -4.40
C LYS A 128 1.77 -0.60 -3.72
N GLN A 129 2.62 0.32 -4.20
CA GLN A 129 3.93 0.64 -3.63
C GLN A 129 3.80 1.14 -2.19
N ARG A 130 2.90 2.12 -1.94
CA ARG A 130 2.64 2.63 -0.59
C ARG A 130 2.20 1.51 0.35
N LEU A 131 1.26 0.67 -0.09
CA LEU A 131 0.78 -0.45 0.69
C LEU A 131 1.89 -1.48 0.98
N CYS A 132 2.77 -1.75 0.00
CA CYS A 132 3.94 -2.60 0.23
C CYS A 132 4.85 -2.01 1.31
N PHE A 133 5.16 -0.71 1.24
CA PHE A 133 5.97 -0.03 2.25
C PHE A 133 5.35 -0.15 3.64
N ASP A 134 4.05 0.15 3.77
CA ASP A 134 3.34 0.05 5.03
C ASP A 134 3.44 -1.36 5.61
N VAL A 135 3.20 -2.41 4.81
CA VAL A 135 3.30 -3.81 5.23
C VAL A 135 4.70 -4.17 5.72
N GLN A 136 5.75 -3.77 4.99
CA GLN A 136 7.13 -4.05 5.39
C GLN A 136 7.51 -3.34 6.69
N ILE A 137 7.05 -2.11 6.89
CA ILE A 137 7.27 -1.34 8.12
C ILE A 137 6.53 -2.03 9.28
N ILE A 138 5.25 -2.36 9.09
CA ILE A 138 4.40 -3.01 10.10
C ILE A 138 4.98 -4.36 10.54
N LYS A 139 5.46 -5.17 9.59
CA LYS A 139 6.04 -6.50 9.85
C LYS A 139 7.24 -6.43 10.80
N ARG A 140 7.93 -5.29 10.86
CA ARG A 140 9.10 -5.08 11.72
C ARG A 140 8.77 -4.41 13.04
N CYS A 141 7.51 -4.06 13.28
CA CYS A 141 7.07 -3.54 14.56
C CYS A 141 6.88 -4.67 15.59
N ASN A 142 7.86 -4.83 16.48
CA ASN A 142 7.83 -5.79 17.57
C ASN A 142 7.11 -5.27 18.83
N GLU A 143 7.00 -3.95 18.98
CA GLU A 143 6.41 -3.31 20.15
C GLU A 143 5.29 -2.36 19.74
N TRP A 144 4.09 -2.61 20.26
CA TRP A 144 2.90 -1.81 19.98
C TRP A 144 2.43 -1.09 21.24
N ASP A 145 1.91 0.11 21.06
CA ASP A 145 0.97 0.72 22.00
C ASP A 145 -0.39 0.04 21.82
N ASP A 146 -1.05 -0.23 22.94
CA ASP A 146 -2.36 -0.87 23.00
C ASP A 146 -3.35 -0.05 23.84
N THR A 147 -3.05 1.24 24.03
CA THR A 147 -3.88 2.17 24.79
C THR A 147 -4.63 3.14 23.87
N GLY A 148 -5.80 3.61 24.30
CA GLY A 148 -6.59 4.61 23.57
C GLY A 148 -6.88 4.21 22.13
N ASP A 149 -6.54 5.09 21.18
CA ASP A 149 -6.75 4.90 19.73
C ASP A 149 -5.88 3.78 19.13
N CYS A 150 -4.86 3.32 19.86
CA CYS A 150 -3.98 2.23 19.45
C CYS A 150 -4.47 0.84 19.91
N SER A 151 -5.55 0.78 20.69
CA SER A 151 -6.09 -0.49 21.17
C SER A 151 -6.48 -1.41 20.00
N GLY A 152 -5.96 -2.63 20.02
CA GLY A 152 -6.17 -3.63 18.97
C GLY A 152 -5.41 -3.40 17.67
N MET A 153 -4.54 -2.38 17.59
CA MET A 153 -3.78 -2.08 16.36
C MET A 153 -2.82 -3.21 15.98
N LYS A 154 -2.23 -3.88 16.98
CA LYS A 154 -1.34 -5.03 16.78
C LYS A 154 -2.04 -6.17 16.02
N ASP A 155 -3.30 -6.45 16.34
CA ASP A 155 -4.04 -7.54 15.70
C ASP A 155 -4.41 -7.18 14.26
N LEU A 156 -4.84 -5.94 14.02
CA LEU A 156 -5.09 -5.42 12.67
C LEU A 156 -3.82 -5.43 11.81
N ALA A 157 -2.68 -5.07 12.39
CA ALA A 157 -1.37 -5.14 11.75
C ALA A 157 -1.01 -6.58 11.37
N ALA A 158 -1.21 -7.54 12.28
CA ALA A 158 -0.95 -8.95 12.02
C ALA A 158 -1.87 -9.50 10.92
N GLU A 159 -3.15 -9.10 10.92
CA GLU A 159 -4.09 -9.44 9.85
C GLU A 159 -3.65 -8.87 8.50
N CYS A 160 -3.25 -7.60 8.47
CA CYS A 160 -2.75 -6.95 7.25
C CYS A 160 -1.53 -7.67 6.68
N VAL A 161 -0.54 -7.99 7.51
CA VAL A 161 0.69 -8.68 7.07
C VAL A 161 0.36 -10.07 6.50
N LYS A 162 -0.60 -10.80 7.09
CA LYS A 162 -1.02 -12.12 6.61
C LYS A 162 -1.62 -12.09 5.20
N GLN A 163 -2.23 -10.98 4.78
CA GLN A 163 -2.80 -10.88 3.43
C GLN A 163 -1.73 -10.80 2.33
N PHE A 164 -0.50 -10.41 2.67
CA PHE A 164 0.58 -10.11 1.72
C PHE A 164 1.87 -10.89 1.97
N SER A 165 1.84 -11.88 2.88
CA SER A 165 2.97 -12.76 3.20
C SER A 165 2.95 -14.07 2.41
#